data_AF-A0A1V3X953-F1
#
_entry.id   AF-A0A1V3X953-F1
#
_cell.length_a   1.000
_cell.length_b   1.000
_cell.length_c   1.000
_cell.angle_alpha   90.00
_cell.angle_beta   90.00
_cell.angle_gamma   90.00
#
_symmetry.space_group_name_H-M   'P 1'
#
loop_
_entity.id
_entity.type
_entity.pdbx_description
1 polymer ?
#
loop_
_entity_poly.entity_id
_entity_poly.type
_entity_poly.pdbx_seq_one_letter_code
_entity_poly.pdbx_strand_id
1 'polypeptide(L)'
;MFVGVAVLAFVAAVVAAAAFFTTGSHGAGARPPVPPPRPPTVKPGVTPVVDTAPAPSAAGVAAALAQAAADPNLGRLAAGSPTP
;
A
#
# COMPACT_ATOMS: atom_id res chain seq x y z
N MET A 1 -23.51 29.08 19.91
CA MET A 1 -24.22 28.33 18.86
C MET A 1 -24.03 28.93 17.46
N PHE A 2 -24.10 30.26 17.27
CA PHE A 2 -23.97 30.88 15.94
C PHE A 2 -22.62 30.68 15.25
N VAL A 3 -21.50 30.73 16.00
CA VAL A 3 -20.16 30.53 15.42
C VAL A 3 -20.00 29.12 14.86
N GLY A 4 -20.48 28.10 15.57
CA GLY A 4 -20.44 26.71 15.09
C GLY A 4 -21.25 26.51 13.80
N VAL A 5 -22.43 27.15 13.71
CA VAL A 5 -23.26 27.11 12.50
C VAL A 5 -22.58 27.83 11.33
N ALA A 6 -21.94 28.98 11.58
CA ALA A 6 -21.20 29.72 10.55
C ALA A 6 -20.02 28.92 10.01
N VAL A 7 -19.25 28.28 10.89
CA VAL A 7 -18.13 27.41 10.49
C VAL A 7 -18.63 26.22 9.68
N LEU A 8 -19.71 25.56 10.13
CA LEU A 8 -20.28 24.42 9.40
C LEU A 8 -20.76 24.83 8.00
N ALA A 9 -21.43 25.98 7.87
CA ALA A 9 -21.88 26.49 6.58
C ALA A 9 -20.70 26.80 5.64
N PHE A 10 -19.61 27.37 6.16
CA PHE A 10 -18.42 27.64 5.37
C PHE A 10 -17.77 26.34 4.86
N VAL A 11 -17.59 25.35 5.74
CA VAL A 11 -17.03 24.04 5.36
C VAL A 11 -17.90 23.37 4.31
N ALA A 12 -19.23 23.39 4.46
CA ALA A 12 -20.16 22.82 3.50
C ALA A 12 -20.03 23.48 2.11
N ALA A 13 -19.88 24.81 2.05
CA ALA A 13 -19.69 25.54 0.80
C ALA A 13 -18.37 25.16 0.10
N VAL A 14 -17.28 25.01 0.86
CA VAL A 14 -15.97 24.60 0.32
C VAL A 14 -16.03 23.17 -0.24
N VAL A 15 -16.63 22.24 0.49
CA VAL A 15 -16.79 20.84 0.05
C VAL A 15 -17.66 20.76 -1.21
N ALA A 16 -18.76 21.51 -1.26
CA ALA A 16 -19.63 21.56 -2.43
C ALA A 16 -18.89 22.10 -3.67
N ALA A 17 -18.09 23.17 -3.51
CA ALA A 17 -17.28 23.71 -4.58
C ALA A 17 -16.24 22.69 -5.07
N ALA A 18 -15.50 22.04 -4.17
CA ALA A 18 -14.51 21.03 -4.52
C ALA A 18 -15.13 19.82 -5.25
N ALA A 19 -16.29 19.35 -4.79
CA ALA A 19 -17.03 18.27 -5.43
C ALA A 19 -17.48 18.66 -6.84
N PHE A 20 -17.97 19.89 -7.02
CA PHE A 20 -18.39 20.39 -8.33
C PHE A 20 -17.23 20.45 -9.33
N PHE A 21 -16.10 21.04 -8.93
CA PHE A 21 -14.89 21.09 -9.77
C PHE A 21 -14.34 19.68 -10.08
N THR A 22 -14.34 18.78 -9.09
CA THR A 22 -13.93 17.38 -9.28
C THR A 22 -14.85 16.66 -10.26
N THR A 23 -16.17 16.85 -10.14
CA THR A 23 -17.16 16.18 -10.99
C THR A 23 -17.10 16.69 -12.42
N GLY A 24 -16.86 17.99 -12.63
CA GLY A 24 -16.69 18.59 -13.96
C GLY A 24 -15.43 18.10 -14.71
N SER A 25 -14.43 17.55 -14.01
CA SER A 25 -13.21 17.00 -14.62
C SER A 25 -13.34 15.56 -15.11
N HIS A 26 -14.42 14.85 -14.75
CA HIS A 26 -14.73 13.51 -15.27
C HIS A 26 -15.43 13.65 -16.63
N GLY A 27 -14.73 14.29 -17.57
CA GLY A 27 -15.15 14.35 -18.95
C GLY A 27 -15.37 12.93 -19.48
N ALA A 28 -16.61 12.63 -19.84
CA ALA A 28 -16.95 11.53 -20.73
C ALA A 28 -16.43 11.83 -22.14
N GLY A 29 -15.11 11.92 -22.30
CA GLY A 29 -14.46 11.79 -23.59
C GLY A 29 -14.41 10.31 -23.93
N ALA A 30 -15.07 9.89 -25.00
CA ALA A 30 -14.97 8.53 -25.52
C ALA A 30 -13.48 8.21 -25.76
N ARG A 31 -12.86 7.45 -24.85
CA ARG A 31 -11.51 6.94 -25.06
C ARG A 31 -11.58 5.89 -26.17
N PRO A 32 -10.73 5.98 -27.20
CA PRO A 32 -10.57 4.90 -28.16
C PRO A 32 -10.29 3.59 -27.40
N PRO A 33 -10.84 2.44 -27.84
CA PRO A 33 -10.54 1.16 -27.24
C PRO A 33 -9.02 0.97 -27.22
N VAL A 34 -8.45 0.77 -26.02
CA VAL A 34 -7.03 0.47 -25.88
C VAL A 34 -6.81 -0.93 -26.45
N PRO A 35 -5.90 -1.12 -27.43
CA PRO A 35 -5.57 -2.45 -27.92
C PRO A 35 -5.10 -3.35 -26.77
N PRO A 36 -5.47 -4.64 -26.75
CA PRO A 36 -5.07 -5.54 -25.68
C PRO A 36 -3.55 -5.50 -25.48
N PRO A 37 -3.05 -5.41 -24.22
CA PRO A 37 -1.63 -5.41 -23.93
C PRO A 37 -0.99 -6.65 -24.54
N ARG A 38 0.03 -6.45 -25.37
CA ARG A 38 0.83 -7.57 -25.88
C ARG A 38 1.51 -8.23 -24.69
N PRO A 39 1.44 -9.57 -24.54
CA PRO A 39 2.14 -10.25 -23.46
C PRO A 39 3.64 -9.87 -23.50
N PRO A 40 4.23 -9.46 -22.36
CA PRO A 40 5.64 -9.10 -22.35
C PRO A 40 6.48 -10.34 -22.70
N THR A 41 7.43 -10.21 -23.63
CA THR A 41 8.38 -11.26 -24.03
C THR A 41 9.48 -11.44 -22.98
N VAL A 42 9.11 -11.48 -21.70
CA VAL A 42 10.02 -11.76 -20.60
C VAL A 42 9.88 -13.23 -20.23
N LYS A 43 11.02 -13.92 -20.10
CA LYS A 43 11.03 -15.21 -19.41
C LYS A 43 10.56 -14.94 -17.97
N PRO A 44 9.54 -15.67 -17.45
CA PRO A 44 9.15 -15.52 -16.06
C PRO A 44 10.38 -15.77 -15.17
N GLY A 45 10.87 -14.73 -14.50
CA GLY A 45 11.90 -14.87 -13.47
C GLY A 45 11.35 -15.40 -12.15
N VAL A 46 10.04 -15.62 -12.08
CA VAL A 46 9.30 -16.12 -10.93
C VAL A 46 8.38 -17.23 -11.38
N THR A 47 8.44 -18.37 -10.70
CA THR A 47 7.50 -19.48 -10.89
C THR A 47 6.34 -19.28 -9.92
N PRO A 48 5.09 -19.16 -10.38
CA PRO A 48 3.94 -19.07 -9.49
C PRO A 48 3.89 -20.28 -8.55
N VAL A 49 3.70 -20.02 -7.27
CA VAL A 49 3.38 -21.08 -6.31
C VAL A 49 1.91 -21.48 -6.51
N VAL A 50 1.60 -22.77 -6.40
CA VAL A 50 0.21 -23.24 -6.48
C VAL A 50 -0.56 -22.79 -5.23
N ASP A 51 -1.84 -22.42 -5.38
CA ASP A 51 -2.66 -21.91 -4.27
C ASP A 51 -2.90 -22.94 -3.16
N THR A 52 -2.69 -24.22 -3.47
CA THR A 52 -2.78 -25.35 -2.53
C THR A 52 -1.45 -25.69 -1.87
N ALA A 53 -0.41 -24.88 -2.09
CA ALA A 53 0.90 -25.12 -1.48
C ALA A 53 0.78 -25.07 0.06
N PRO A 54 1.38 -26.04 0.77
CA PRO A 54 1.42 -26.01 2.22
C PRO A 54 2.05 -24.70 2.72
N ALA A 55 1.36 -24.03 3.65
CA ALA A 55 1.94 -22.87 4.31
C ALA A 55 3.22 -23.27 5.06
N PRO A 56 4.26 -22.41 5.07
CA PRO A 56 5.47 -22.68 5.85
C PRO A 56 5.10 -22.78 7.34
N SER A 57 5.62 -23.81 8.01
CA SER A 57 5.40 -23.98 9.44
C SER A 57 6.23 -22.98 10.24
N ALA A 58 5.71 -22.50 11.38
CA ALA A 58 6.45 -21.59 12.25
C ALA A 58 7.79 -22.18 12.71
N ALA A 59 7.83 -23.49 12.99
CA ALA A 59 9.06 -24.19 13.35
C ALA A 59 10.07 -24.23 12.19
N GLY A 60 9.62 -24.44 10.95
CA GLY A 60 10.48 -24.42 9.76
C GLY A 60 11.06 -23.02 9.49
N VAL A 61 10.26 -21.98 9.68
CA VAL A 61 10.71 -20.59 9.58
C VAL A 61 11.72 -20.25 10.67
N ALA A 62 11.45 -20.65 11.92
CA ALA A 62 12.37 -20.44 13.04
C ALA A 62 13.70 -21.17 12.85
N ALA A 63 13.67 -22.42 12.35
CA ALA A 63 14.88 -23.18 12.04
C ALA A 63 15.72 -22.54 10.93
N ALA A 64 15.06 -22.05 9.87
CA ALA A 64 15.75 -21.33 8.78
C ALA A 64 16.38 -20.01 9.25
N LEU A 65 15.71 -19.30 10.17
CA LEU A 65 16.18 -18.04 10.73
C LEU A 65 17.15 -18.21 11.91
N ALA A 66 17.35 -19.43 12.43
CA ALA A 66 18.13 -19.69 13.63
C ALA A 66 19.57 -19.18 13.52
N GLN A 67 20.21 -19.33 12.34
CA GLN A 67 21.58 -18.85 12.12
C GLN A 67 21.67 -17.32 12.12
N ALA A 68 20.68 -16.63 11.55
CA ALA A 68 20.60 -15.18 11.59
C ALA A 68 20.31 -14.68 13.02
N ALA A 69 19.37 -15.32 13.72
CA ALA A 69 19.04 -14.99 15.11
C ALA A 69 20.20 -15.29 16.09
N ALA A 70 21.09 -16.22 15.74
CA ALA A 70 22.29 -16.52 16.49
C ALA A 70 23.43 -15.51 16.30
N ASP A 71 23.27 -14.49 15.44
CA ASP A 71 24.25 -13.42 15.30
C ASP A 71 24.20 -12.47 16.51
N PRO A 72 25.22 -12.49 17.40
CA PRO A 72 25.25 -11.64 18.58
C PRO A 72 25.36 -10.15 18.24
N ASN A 73 25.72 -9.79 17.00
CA ASN A 73 25.82 -8.41 16.56
C ASN A 73 24.43 -7.77 16.31
N LEU A 74 23.37 -8.56 16.12
CA LEU A 74 22.02 -8.02 15.93
C LEU A 74 21.48 -7.32 17.20
N GLY A 75 21.89 -7.77 18.39
CA GLY A 75 21.57 -7.09 19.66
C GLY A 75 22.20 -5.69 19.77
N ARG A 76 23.28 -5.42 19.03
CA ARG A 76 23.97 -4.11 19.04
C ARG A 76 23.20 -3.05 18.23
N LEU A 77 22.33 -3.46 17.31
CA LEU A 77 21.45 -2.56 16.55
C LEU A 77 20.23 -2.15 17.38
N ALA A 78 19.71 -3.05 18.23
CA ALA A 78 18.61 -2.74 19.15
C ALA A 78 19.06 -1.94 20.38
N ALA A 79 20.29 -2.16 20.87
CA ALA A 79 20.88 -1.37 21.95
C ALA A 79 21.54 -0.06 21.47
N GLY A 80 21.54 0.20 20.15
CA GLY A 80 22.19 1.33 19.49
C GLY A 80 21.44 2.66 19.54
N SER A 81 20.30 2.74 20.23
CA SER A 81 19.72 4.02 20.64
C SER A 81 19.50 4.08 22.16
N PRO A 82 20.55 4.39 22.94
CA PRO A 82 20.39 5.11 24.18
C PRO A 82 20.21 6.60 23.81
N THR A 83 19.04 7.19 24.03
CA THR A 83 18.76 8.15 25.12
C THR A 83 17.93 9.29 24.53
N PRO A 84 17.28 10.18 25.32
CA PRO A 84 16.98 10.16 26.74
C PRO A 84 15.48 9.97 27.07
#